data_AF-A0AAJ7UI83-F1
#
_entry.id   AF-A0AAJ7UI83-F1
#
_cell.length_a   1.000
_cell.length_b   1.000
_cell.length_c   1.000
_cell.angle_alpha   90.00
_cell.angle_beta   90.00
_cell.angle_gamma   90.00
#
_symmetry.space_group_name_H-M   'P 1'
#
loop_
_entity.id
_entity.type
_entity.pdbx_description
1 polymer ?
#
loop_
_entity_poly.entity_id
_entity_poly.type
_entity_poly.pdbx_seq_one_letter_code
_entity_poly.pdbx_strand_id
1 'polypeptide(L)' 'MPSFLFLLLRYFLRVDGVLLRSNETRLYHQTGTDYLLREYSSRETWVSELQHVPPAVFSDPAEISQLLALKDHKLER' A
#
# COMPACT_ATOMS: atom_id res chain seq x y z
N MET A 1 -10.85 -15.75 -12.87
CA MET A 1 -10.52 -14.71 -13.88
C MET A 1 -9.63 -15.35 -14.93
N PRO A 2 -10.15 -15.79 -16.09
CA PRO A 2 -9.33 -16.53 -17.06
C PRO A 2 -8.41 -15.64 -17.91
N SER A 3 -8.46 -14.32 -17.76
CA SER A 3 -7.80 -13.36 -18.66
C SER A 3 -6.70 -12.50 -18.04
N PHE A 4 -6.54 -12.48 -16.71
CA PHE A 4 -5.49 -11.73 -16.03
C PHE A 4 -5.27 -12.23 -14.59
N LEU A 5 -4.09 -11.93 -14.05
CA LEU A 5 -3.67 -12.15 -12.67
C LEU A 5 -3.36 -10.80 -12.03
N PHE A 6 -3.85 -10.58 -10.81
CA PHE A 6 -3.50 -9.44 -9.97
C PHE A 6 -3.02 -9.92 -8.61
N LEU A 7 -1.86 -9.45 -8.17
CA LEU A 7 -1.28 -9.76 -6.87
C LEU A 7 -0.96 -8.47 -6.13
N LEU A 8 -1.38 -8.42 -4.86
CA LEU A 8 -1.02 -7.35 -3.94
C LEU A 8 -0.14 -7.93 -2.83
N LEU A 9 1.12 -7.51 -2.80
CA LEU A 9 2.01 -7.73 -1.67
C LEU A 9 1.99 -6.47 -0.81
N ARG A 10 1.50 -6.58 0.42
CA ARG A 10 1.43 -5.48 1.39
C ARG A 10 2.28 -5.79 2.60
N TYR A 11 3.24 -4.92 2.88
CA TYR A 11 3.92 -4.83 4.16
C TYR A 11 3.31 -3.66 4.96
N PHE A 12 2.87 -3.95 6.18
CA PHE A 12 2.27 -2.95 7.07
C PHE A 12 3.05 -2.90 8.37
N LEU A 13 3.48 -1.69 8.76
CA LEU A 13 4.19 -1.42 10.00
C LEU A 13 3.42 -0.37 10.80
N ARG A 14 3.15 -0.71 12.06
CA ARG A 14 2.60 0.21 13.04
C ARG A 14 3.52 0.25 14.24
N VAL A 15 3.89 1.45 14.64
CA VAL A 15 4.55 1.71 15.93
C VAL A 15 3.61 2.60 16.72
N ASP A 16 3.00 2.05 17.75
CA ASP A 16 1.92 2.70 18.49
C ASP A 16 2.40 4.05 19.07
N GLY A 17 1.64 5.11 18.78
CA GLY A 17 1.96 6.49 19.18
C GLY A 17 3.10 7.15 18.38
N VAL A 18 3.72 6.46 17.43
CA VAL A 18 4.88 6.97 16.67
C VAL A 18 4.52 7.18 15.21
N LEU A 19 4.40 6.10 14.41
CA LEU A 19 4.13 6.19 12.98
C LEU A 19 3.40 4.97 12.44
N LEU A 20 2.79 5.15 11.27
CA LEU A 20 2.25 4.08 10.44
C LEU A 20 2.92 4.14 9.07
N ARG A 21 3.32 2.97 8.55
CA ARG A 21 3.92 2.81 7.24
C ARG A 21 3.29 1.64 6.50
N SER A 22 2.99 1.83 5.22
CA SER A 22 2.50 0.80 4.31
C SER A 22 3.33 0.79 3.03
N ASN A 23 3.94 -0.36 2.74
CA ASN A 23 4.64 -0.60 1.48
C ASN A 23 3.83 -1.61 0.68
N GLU A 24 3.34 -1.19 -0.47
CA GLU A 24 2.49 -2.00 -1.34
C GLU A 24 3.20 -2.22 -2.67
N THR A 25 3.27 -3.48 -3.10
CA THR A 25 3.71 -3.87 -4.45
C THR A 25 2.53 -4.53 -5.14
N ARG A 26 2.03 -3.90 -6.19
CA ARG A 26 0.98 -4.43 -7.06
C ARG A 26 1.64 -5.03 -8.29
N LEU A 27 1.28 -6.28 -8.58
CA LEU A 27 1.67 -6.96 -9.81
C LEU A 27 0.43 -7.24 -10.62
N TYR A 28 0.47 -6.89 -11.90
CA TYR A 28 -0.59 -7.18 -12.85
C TYR A 28 0.00 -7.89 -14.06
N HIS A 29 -0.61 -9.02 -14.43
CA HIS A 29 -0.28 -9.77 -15.64
C HIS A 29 -1.56 -10.03 -16.43
N GLN A 30 -1.54 -9.71 -17.72
CA GLN A 30 -2.64 -10.00 -18.62
C GLN A 30 -2.31 -11.23 -19.47
N THR A 31 -3.29 -12.11 -19.68
CA THR A 31 -3.10 -13.27 -20.53
C THR A 31 -2.77 -12.83 -21.96
N GLY A 32 -1.66 -13.33 -22.50
CA GLY A 32 -1.16 -12.96 -23.82
C GLY A 32 -0.03 -11.93 -23.81
N THR A 33 0.31 -11.33 -22.66
CA THR A 33 1.49 -10.47 -22.54
C THR A 33 2.68 -11.22 -21.96
N ASP A 34 3.89 -10.87 -22.41
CA ASP A 34 5.18 -11.44 -21.99
C ASP A 34 5.86 -10.66 -20.84
N TYR A 35 5.13 -9.75 -20.21
CA TYR A 35 5.62 -8.87 -19.14
C TYR A 35 4.62 -8.78 -17.99
N LEU A 36 5.09 -8.31 -16.83
CA LEU A 36 4.27 -8.00 -15.66
C LEU A 36 4.40 -6.51 -15.34
N LEU A 37 3.28 -5.83 -15.15
CA LEU A 37 3.33 -4.48 -14.60
C LEU A 37 3.55 -4.57 -13.10
N ARG A 38 4.59 -3.88 -12.60
CA ARG A 38 4.89 -3.73 -11.19
C ARG A 38 4.74 -2.29 -10.76
N GLU A 39 3.85 -2.05 -9.80
CA GLU A 39 3.71 -0.76 -9.14
C GLU A 39 4.11 -0.91 -7.67
N TYR A 40 5.08 -0.11 -7.24
CA TYR A 40 5.48 0.00 -5.85
C TYR A 40 5.04 1.36 -5.29
N SER A 41 4.43 1.36 -4.11
CA SER A 41 4.11 2.56 -3.36
C SER A 41 4.51 2.42 -1.89
N SER A 42 5.32 3.36 -1.41
CA SER A 42 5.68 3.51 0.01
C SER A 42 4.92 4.68 0.59
N ARG A 43 4.13 4.44 1.63
CA ARG A 43 3.35 5.46 2.32
C ARG A 43 3.70 5.48 3.80
N GLU A 44 3.84 6.67 4.37
CA GLU A 44 4.17 6.85 5.78
C GLU A 44 3.63 8.17 6.31
N THR A 45 3.09 8.11 7.54
CA THR A 45 2.67 9.29 8.29
C THR A 45 2.91 9.07 9.79
N TRP A 46 3.30 10.14 10.49
CA TRP A 46 3.43 10.14 11.96
C TRP A 46 2.06 10.16 12.62
N VAL A 47 1.90 9.46 13.75
CA VAL A 47 0.62 9.42 14.48
C VAL A 47 0.17 10.82 14.92
N SER A 48 1.12 11.73 15.19
CA SER A 48 0.84 13.13 15.51
C SER A 48 0.07 13.88 14.41
N GLU A 49 0.19 13.45 13.14
CA GLU A 49 -0.51 14.03 11.99
C GLU A 49 -1.88 13.36 11.74
N LEU A 50 -2.14 12.21 12.37
CA LEU A 50 -3.34 11.39 12.21
C LEU A 50 -4.36 11.57 13.35
N GLN A 51 -4.26 12.64 14.15
CA GLN A 51 -5.15 12.87 15.31
C GLN A 51 -6.64 12.96 14.96
N HIS A 52 -6.96 13.31 13.70
CA HIS A 52 -8.32 13.39 13.20
C HIS A 52 -8.91 12.01 12.80
N VAL A 53 -8.09 10.96 12.77
CA VAL A 53 -8.48 9.61 12.39
C VAL A 53 -8.76 8.78 13.64
N PRO A 54 -9.90 8.07 13.73
CA PRO A 54 -10.19 7.21 14.88
C PRO A 54 -9.14 6.11 15.04
N PRO A 55 -8.63 5.84 16.26
CA PRO A 55 -7.60 4.81 16.48
C PRO A 55 -7.98 3.40 16.04
N ALA A 56 -9.28 3.09 15.94
CA ALA A 56 -9.76 1.82 15.39
C ALA A 56 -9.29 1.57 13.95
N VAL A 57 -9.21 2.64 13.14
CA VAL A 57 -8.79 2.58 11.72
C VAL A 57 -7.30 2.24 11.61
N PHE A 58 -6.48 2.52 12.64
CA PHE A 58 -5.04 2.18 12.63
C PHE A 58 -4.78 0.67 12.63
N SER A 59 -5.80 -0.14 12.88
CA SER A 59 -5.71 -1.60 12.86
C SER A 59 -6.10 -2.22 11.53
N ASP A 60 -6.69 -1.46 10.60
CA ASP A 60 -7.02 -1.93 9.26
C ASP A 60 -6.05 -1.36 8.21
N PRO A 61 -5.11 -2.18 7.69
CA PRO A 61 -4.16 -1.74 6.67
C PRO A 61 -4.80 -1.29 5.36
N ALA A 62 -6.01 -1.78 5.02
CA ALA A 62 -6.68 -1.43 3.77
C ALA A 62 -7.33 -0.04 3.82
N GLU A 63 -7.90 0.32 4.98
CA GLU A 63 -8.47 1.65 5.18
C GLU A 63 -7.38 2.70 5.41
N ILE A 64 -6.44 2.42 6.31
CA ILE A 64 -5.45 3.41 6.72
C ILE A 64 -4.46 3.74 5.62
N SER A 65 -4.11 2.79 4.72
CA SER A 65 -3.09 3.03 3.70
C SER A 65 -3.45 4.16 2.74
N GLN A 66 -4.75 4.43 2.52
CA GLN A 66 -5.20 5.54 1.68
C GLN A 66 -5.02 6.90 2.35
N LEU A 67 -5.02 6.93 3.68
CA LEU A 67 -4.84 8.13 4.49
C LEU A 67 -3.36 8.48 4.75
N LEU A 68 -2.46 7.51 4.55
CA LEU A 68 -1.02 7.72 4.68
C LEU A 68 -0.46 8.50 3.48
N ALA A 69 0.46 9.42 3.77
CA ALA A 69 1.13 10.24 2.77
C ALA A 69 2.08 9.38 1.92
N LEU A 70 2.01 9.52 0.59
CA LEU A 70 2.89 8.85 -0.35
C LEU A 70 4.32 9.44 -0.25
N LYS A 71 5.32 8.58 -0.06
CA LYS A 71 6.73 8.95 0.06
C LYS A 71 7.59 8.49 -1.11
N ASP A 72 7.31 7.31 -1.65
CA ASP A 72 7.98 6.76 -2.82
C ASP A 72 6.95 6.05 -3.72
N HIS A 73 7.15 6.16 -5.03
CA HIS A 73 6.28 5.55 -6.03
C HIS A 73 7.10 5.16 -7.26
N LYS A 74 6.95 3.91 -7.69
CA LYS A 74 7.68 3.37 -8.84
C LYS A 74 6.76 2.52 -9.68
N LEU A 75 6.89 2.67 -11.00
CA LEU A 75 6.18 1.89 -12.00
C LEU A 75 7.21 1.24 -12.91
N GLU A 76 7.09 -0.06 -13.09
CA GLU A 76 8.03 -0.89 -13.82
C GLU A 76 7.28 -1.94 -14.65
N ARG A 77 7.96 -2.47 -15.66
CA ARG A 77 7.48 -3.48 -16.59
C ARG A 77 8.33 -4.75 -16.49
#